data_AF-A0A535IUU4-F1
#
_entry.id   AF-A0A535IUU4-F1
#
_cell.length_a   1.000
_cell.length_b   1.000
_cell.length_c   1.000
_cell.angle_alpha   90.00
_cell.angle_beta   90.00
_cell.angle_gamma   90.00
#
_symmetry.space_group_name_H-M   'P 1'
#
loop_
_entity.id
_entity.type
_entity.pdbx_description
1 polymer ?
#
loop_
_entity_poly.entity_id
_entity_poly.type
_entity_poly.pdbx_seq_one_letter_code
_entity_poly.pdbx_strand_id
1 'polypeptide(L)'
;MEGERTEQELQRRQKLTTLRSQGIEPYQSRFDRTHSSAEALALFEQAEKSAGAEARTLLAKVDKLGEEPYKRFTDLDLGDIIGVHGTLFRTKRGEITCEIEDFVLLAKALR
;
A
#
# COMPACT_ATOMS: atom_id res chain seq x y z
N MET A 1 6.82 -29.60 -17.52
CA MET A 1 6.23 -28.61 -18.45
C MET A 1 6.25 -27.28 -17.74
N GLU A 2 7.09 -26.34 -18.18
CA GLU A 2 6.90 -24.94 -17.80
C GLU A 2 5.57 -24.52 -18.42
N GLY A 3 4.57 -24.29 -17.57
CA GLY A 3 3.31 -23.70 -18.02
C GLY A 3 3.60 -22.32 -18.59
N GLU A 4 3.07 -22.05 -19.78
CA GLU A 4 3.14 -20.73 -20.39
C GLU A 4 2.56 -19.71 -19.42
N ARG A 5 3.31 -18.63 -19.15
CA ARG A 5 2.90 -17.60 -18.20
C ARG A 5 1.72 -16.83 -18.74
N THR A 6 0.82 -16.41 -17.85
CA THR A 6 -0.29 -15.55 -18.26
C THR A 6 0.21 -14.15 -18.65
N GLU A 7 -0.59 -13.40 -19.41
CA GLU A 7 -0.29 -12.01 -19.77
C GLU A 7 -0.05 -11.14 -18.52
N GLN A 8 -0.87 -11.33 -17.48
CA GLN A 8 -0.73 -10.65 -16.20
C GLN A 8 0.60 -10.97 -15.50
N GLU A 9 1.02 -12.24 -15.48
CA GLU A 9 2.31 -12.64 -14.91
C GLU A 9 3.49 -12.04 -15.68
N LEU A 10 3.39 -11.91 -17.01
CA LEU A 10 4.39 -11.25 -17.83
C LEU A 10 4.47 -9.76 -17.53
N GLN A 11 3.33 -9.07 -17.45
CA GLN A 11 3.26 -7.65 -17.10
C GLN A 11 3.86 -7.37 -15.71
N ARG A 12 3.50 -8.16 -14.69
CA ARG A 12 4.04 -8.04 -13.32
C ARG A 12 5.56 -8.20 -13.28
N ARG A 13 6.13 -9.07 -14.11
CA ARG A 13 7.59 -9.29 -14.23
C ARG A 13 8.31 -8.18 -15.01
N GLN A 14 7.66 -7.59 -16.00
CA GLN A 14 8.18 -6.40 -16.67
C GLN A 14 8.26 -5.24 -15.67
N LYS A 15 7.19 -4.99 -14.90
CA LYS A 15 7.19 -3.99 -13.82
C LYS A 15 8.30 -4.23 -12.79
N LEU A 16 8.49 -5.48 -12.36
CA LEU A 16 9.61 -5.86 -11.47
C LEU A 16 10.98 -5.44 -12.04
N THR A 17 11.17 -5.62 -13.35
CA THR A 17 12.41 -5.28 -14.04
C THR A 17 12.59 -3.75 -14.10
N THR A 18 11.52 -3.01 -14.39
CA THR A 18 11.50 -1.55 -14.39
C THR A 18 11.82 -0.97 -13.01
N LEU A 19 11.24 -1.52 -11.93
CA LEU A 19 11.54 -1.08 -10.57
C LEU A 19 13.03 -1.21 -10.26
N ARG A 20 13.63 -2.36 -10.62
CA ARG A 20 15.06 -2.59 -10.42
C ARG A 20 15.95 -1.68 -11.26
N SER A 21 15.58 -1.38 -12.50
CA SER A 21 16.36 -0.45 -13.34
C SER A 21 16.31 0.99 -12.84
N GLN A 22 15.25 1.35 -12.11
CA GLN A 22 15.12 2.61 -11.38
C GLN A 22 15.84 2.61 -10.02
N GLY A 23 16.51 1.51 -9.64
CA GLY A 23 17.19 1.37 -8.35
C GLY A 23 16.26 1.16 -7.16
N ILE A 24 14.99 0.81 -7.40
CA ILE A 24 14.00 0.52 -6.36
C ILE A 24 14.06 -0.97 -6.05
N GLU A 25 14.33 -1.33 -4.79
CA GLU A 25 14.30 -2.72 -4.32
C GLU A 25 12.84 -3.18 -4.11
N PRO A 26 12.31 -4.11 -4.93
CA PRO A 26 10.93 -4.59 -4.85
C PRO A 26 10.66 -5.58 -3.71
N TYR A 27 11.71 -6.08 -3.03
CA TYR A 27 11.62 -7.00 -1.91
C TYR A 27 12.40 -6.46 -0.71
N GLN A 28 11.84 -5.45 -0.05
CA GLN A 28 12.49 -4.85 1.10
C GLN A 28 12.50 -5.79 2.31
N SER A 29 13.65 -5.87 2.96
CA SER A 29 13.87 -6.77 4.11
C SER A 29 13.24 -6.24 5.41
N ARG A 30 12.97 -4.94 5.50
CA ARG A 30 12.46 -4.31 6.72
C ARG A 30 11.58 -3.10 6.41
N PHE A 31 10.56 -2.93 7.24
CA PHE A 31 9.74 -1.73 7.32
C PHE A 31 9.60 -1.37 8.79
N ASP A 32 10.01 -0.16 9.18
CA ASP A 32 9.96 0.30 10.57
C ASP A 32 8.55 0.73 10.95
N ARG A 33 7.72 -0.28 11.19
CA ARG A 33 6.31 -0.14 11.53
C ARG A 33 6.12 0.23 13.00
N THR A 34 5.29 1.24 13.27
CA THR A 34 4.88 1.58 14.64
C THR A 34 3.77 0.66 15.17
N HIS A 35 2.80 0.30 14.32
CA HIS A 35 1.62 -0.50 14.68
C HIS A 35 1.24 -1.45 13.55
N SER A 36 0.74 -2.64 13.87
CA SER A 36 -0.04 -3.43 12.91
C SER A 36 -1.35 -2.71 12.53
N SER A 37 -1.96 -3.11 11.41
CA SER A 37 -3.27 -2.56 11.02
C SER A 37 -4.34 -2.79 12.08
N ALA A 38 -4.34 -3.95 12.73
CA ALA A 38 -5.28 -4.25 13.81
C ALA A 38 -5.08 -3.33 15.03
N GLU A 39 -3.83 -3.12 15.45
CA GLU A 39 -3.50 -2.24 16.59
C GLU A 39 -3.82 -0.77 16.28
N ALA A 40 -3.43 -0.28 15.09
CA ALA A 40 -3.67 1.10 14.70
C ALA A 40 -5.16 1.45 14.69
N LEU A 41 -5.99 0.52 14.20
CA LEU A 41 -7.44 0.69 14.18
C LEU A 41 -8.05 0.65 15.59
N ALA A 42 -7.63 -0.30 16.43
CA ALA A 42 -8.10 -0.38 17.81
C ALA A 42 -7.76 0.89 18.61
N LEU A 43 -6.54 1.42 18.43
CA LEU A 43 -6.12 2.67 19.06
C LEU A 43 -6.94 3.87 18.56
N PHE A 44 -7.22 3.93 17.25
CA PHE A 44 -8.03 5.00 16.68
C PHE A 44 -9.48 4.96 17.17
N GLU A 45 -10.11 3.79 17.19
CA GLU A 45 -11.46 3.59 17.74
C GLU A 45 -11.53 3.97 19.23
N GLN A 46 -10.51 3.59 20.01
CA GLN A 46 -10.40 3.95 21.42
C GLN A 46 -10.28 5.47 21.61
N ALA A 47 -9.47 6.15 20.78
CA ALA A 47 -9.30 7.60 20.82
C ALA A 47 -10.59 8.35 20.44
N GLU A 48 -11.32 7.87 19.42
CA GLU A 48 -12.59 8.47 18.98
C GLU A 48 -13.79 8.09 19.88
N LYS A 49 -13.60 7.18 20.86
CA LYS A 49 -14.69 6.63 21.70
C LYS A 49 -15.87 6.11 20.87
N SER A 50 -15.58 5.48 19.75
CA SER A 50 -16.58 4.98 18.81
C SER A 50 -16.24 3.57 18.38
N ALA A 51 -17.28 2.78 18.07
CA ALA A 51 -17.13 1.38 17.69
C ALA A 51 -17.77 1.13 16.32
N GLY A 52 -17.15 0.27 15.51
CA GLY A 52 -17.80 -0.33 14.34
C GLY A 52 -17.41 0.30 13.00
N ALA A 53 -16.13 0.20 12.63
CA ALA A 53 -15.71 0.44 11.25
C ALA A 53 -15.51 -0.89 10.49
N GLU A 54 -16.26 -1.08 9.40
CA GLU A 54 -16.15 -2.26 8.55
C GLU A 54 -15.19 -2.08 7.36
N ALA A 55 -14.98 -0.83 6.91
CA ALA A 55 -14.11 -0.51 5.78
C ALA A 55 -12.79 0.12 6.25
N ARG A 56 -11.68 -0.46 5.77
CA ARG A 56 -10.28 -0.11 6.09
C ARG A 56 -9.56 0.20 4.79
N THR A 57 -9.56 1.47 4.41
CA THR A 57 -9.08 1.91 3.09
C THR A 57 -7.82 2.75 3.21
N LEU A 58 -7.00 2.75 2.17
CA LEU A 58 -5.88 3.68 2.02
C LEU A 58 -6.26 4.76 1.01
N LEU A 59 -5.98 6.02 1.32
CA LEU A 59 -6.20 7.16 0.45
C LEU A 59 -4.86 7.77 0.05
N ALA A 60 -4.45 7.54 -1.19
CA ALA A 60 -3.32 8.21 -1.81
C ALA A 60 -3.82 9.45 -2.56
N LYS A 61 -3.15 10.59 -2.35
CA LYS A 61 -3.42 11.80 -3.12
C LYS A 61 -2.12 12.39 -3.66
N VAL A 62 -2.17 12.93 -4.87
CA VAL A 62 -0.99 13.53 -5.52
C VAL A 62 -0.49 14.77 -4.77
N ASP A 63 -1.37 15.54 -4.14
CA ASP A 63 -1.01 16.73 -3.33
C ASP A 63 -0.23 16.35 -2.07
N LYS A 64 -0.47 15.15 -1.52
CA LYS A 64 0.22 14.61 -0.34
C LYS A 64 1.50 13.86 -0.70
N LEU A 65 1.45 12.98 -1.69
CA LEU A 65 2.56 12.12 -2.09
C LEU A 65 3.56 12.78 -3.05
N GLY A 66 3.13 13.81 -3.79
CA GLY A 66 3.85 14.32 -4.96
C GLY A 66 3.68 13.43 -6.19
N GLU A 67 4.07 13.95 -7.37
CA GLU A 67 3.78 13.32 -8.66
C GLU A 67 4.46 11.96 -8.84
N GLU A 68 5.77 11.88 -8.59
CA GLU A 68 6.54 10.63 -8.81
C GLU A 68 6.13 9.50 -7.85
N PRO A 69 6.02 9.71 -6.52
CA PRO A 69 5.52 8.67 -5.62
C PRO A 69 4.07 8.28 -5.92
N TYR A 70 3.21 9.24 -6.28
CA TYR A 70 1.83 8.94 -6.67
C TYR A 70 1.77 8.08 -7.93
N LYS A 71 2.58 8.37 -8.94
CA LYS A 71 2.69 7.54 -10.15
C LYS A 71 3.12 6.10 -9.81
N ARG A 72 4.10 5.94 -8.91
CA ARG A 72 4.50 4.62 -8.39
C ARG A 72 3.36 3.92 -7.64
N PHE A 73 2.58 4.66 -6.86
CA PHE A 73 1.43 4.13 -6.16
C PHE A 73 0.37 3.59 -7.14
N THR A 74 0.11 4.34 -8.22
CA THR A 74 -0.85 3.91 -9.26
C THR A 74 -0.36 2.75 -10.12
N ASP A 75 0.94 2.45 -10.10
CA ASP A 75 1.52 1.30 -10.81
C ASP A 75 1.50 0.00 -9.98
N LEU A 76 1.10 0.07 -8.70
CA LEU A 76 0.94 -1.11 -7.86
C LEU A 76 -0.13 -2.05 -8.42
N ASP A 77 0.11 -3.35 -8.29
CA ASP A 77 -0.85 -4.38 -8.68
C ASP A 77 -1.51 -5.00 -7.45
N LEU A 78 -2.71 -5.57 -7.66
CA LEU A 78 -3.38 -6.36 -6.63
C LEU A 78 -2.48 -7.50 -6.13
N GLY A 79 -2.34 -7.61 -4.81
CA GLY A 79 -1.48 -8.59 -4.16
C GLY A 79 -0.08 -8.07 -3.81
N ASP A 80 0.31 -6.89 -4.29
CA ASP A 80 1.53 -6.24 -3.80
C ASP A 80 1.38 -5.91 -2.31
N ILE A 81 2.47 -6.13 -1.57
CA ILE A 81 2.54 -5.79 -0.15
C ILE A 81 3.29 -4.47 -0.02
N ILE A 82 2.66 -3.51 0.65
CA ILE A 82 3.23 -2.19 0.91
C ILE A 82 3.25 -1.90 2.40
N GLY A 83 4.26 -1.13 2.83
CA GLY A 83 4.27 -0.41 4.09
C GLY A 83 3.80 1.01 3.84
N VAL A 84 3.02 1.58 4.76
CA VAL A 84 2.48 2.94 4.65
C VAL A 84 2.76 3.74 5.90
N HIS A 85 3.10 5.01 5.71
CA HIS A 85 3.09 6.04 6.74
C HIS A 85 2.00 7.05 6.39
N GLY A 86 1.22 7.43 7.38
CA GLY A 86 0.09 8.32 7.15
C GLY A 86 -0.78 8.49 8.39
N THR A 87 -1.85 9.25 8.19
CA THR A 87 -2.76 9.66 9.25
C THR A 87 -4.10 8.95 9.10
N LEU A 88 -4.56 8.31 10.18
CA LEU A 88 -5.91 7.73 10.23
C LEU A 88 -6.96 8.82 10.45
N PHE A 89 -8.06 8.74 9.71
CA PHE A 89 -9.23 9.61 9.88
C PHE A 89 -10.51 8.85 9.52
N ARG A 90 -11.66 9.39 9.96
CA ARG A 90 -12.97 8.88 9.59
C ARG A 90 -13.57 9.66 8.44
N THR A 91 -14.01 8.97 7.40
CA THR A 91 -14.70 9.61 6.27
C THR A 91 -16.12 10.04 6.65
N LYS A 92 -16.77 10.87 5.83
CA LYS A 92 -18.19 11.24 6.02
C LYS A 92 -19.14 10.04 6.04
N ARG A 93 -18.72 8.89 5.47
CA ARG A 93 -19.49 7.65 5.44
C ARG A 93 -19.22 6.76 6.66
N GLY A 94 -18.35 7.17 7.57
CA GLY A 94 -18.00 6.42 8.78
C GLY A 94 -16.85 5.43 8.62
N GLU A 95 -16.18 5.41 7.48
CA GLU A 95 -15.08 4.47 7.20
C GLU A 95 -13.76 4.98 7.79
N ILE A 96 -12.98 4.10 8.42
CA ILE A 96 -11.62 4.46 8.87
C ILE A 96 -10.69 4.34 7.66
N THR A 97 -10.04 5.45 7.33
CA THR A 97 -9.14 5.56 6.18
C THR A 97 -7.78 6.08 6.63
N CYS A 98 -6.71 5.51 6.08
CA CYS A 98 -5.37 6.07 6.22
C CYS A 98 -5.08 6.98 5.03
N GLU A 99 -4.93 8.29 5.26
CA GLU A 99 -4.38 9.20 4.25
C GLU A 99 -2.86 9.01 4.19
N ILE A 100 -2.36 8.57 3.04
CA ILE A 100 -0.95 8.20 2.86
C ILE A 100 -0.10 9.45 2.69
N GLU A 101 0.96 9.55 3.49
CA GLU A 101 2.00 10.56 3.40
C GLU A 101 3.28 10.00 2.75
N ASP A 102 3.57 8.72 2.98
CA ASP A 102 4.63 7.97 2.32
C ASP A 102 4.31 6.48 2.26
N PHE A 103 4.88 5.77 1.30
CA PHE A 103 4.74 4.32 1.20
C PHE A 103 5.96 3.67 0.57
N VAL A 104 6.09 2.38 0.87
CA VAL A 104 7.21 1.57 0.43
C VAL A 104 6.69 0.23 -0.09
N LEU A 105 7.15 -0.19 -1.27
CA LEU A 105 6.90 -1.53 -1.78
C LEU A 105 7.74 -2.53 -1.00
N LEU A 106 7.09 -3.48 -0.33
CA LEU A 106 7.74 -4.52 0.47
C LEU A 106 7.86 -5.84 -0.28
N ALA A 107 6.85 -6.18 -1.08
CA ALA A 107 6.91 -7.36 -1.93
C ALA A 107 6.04 -7.18 -3.18
N LYS A 108 6.66 -7.36 -4.35
CA LYS A 108 5.94 -7.45 -5.62
C LYS A 108 5.30 -8.83 -5.79
N ALA A 109 3.99 -8.86 -6.00
CA ALA A 109 3.27 -10.06 -6.41
C ALA A 109 3.48 -10.31 -7.91
N LEU A 110 3.79 -11.58 -8.25
CA LEU A 110 4.08 -12.03 -9.62
C LEU A 110 3.02 -12.97 -10.19
N ARG A 111 1.94 -13.19 -9.43
CA ARG A 111 0.76 -13.99 -9.81
C ARG A 111 -0.47 -13.14 -9.57
#